data_AF-C5B5A3-F1
#
_entry.id   AF-C5B5A3-F1
#
_cell.length_a   1.000
_cell.length_b   1.000
_cell.length_c   1.000
_cell.angle_alpha   90.00
_cell.angle_beta   90.00
_cell.angle_gamma   90.00
#
_symmetry.space_group_name_H-M   'P 1'
#
loop_
_entity.id
_entity.type
_entity.pdbx_description
1 polymer ?
#
loop_
_entity_poly.entity_id
_entity_poly.type
_entity_poly.pdbx_seq_one_letter_code
_entity_poly.pdbx_strand_id
1 'polypeptide(L)'
;MNARLPLPRAVWGVTLDEFVGPRMVGPAFGVDGRSEEYDLFRDAPWDLAPAWISGDGRHAVHIVSDDDWDPPTSVLVETEGGTCVGFYAGGELWIDEDRRGLGLSTPLILCLVDRLGKSAYDNRSGLGFSPAGYAAHAAAHRTAVEQAAAAGMPVPRRVMEEEAPRSAPGPS
;
A
#
# COMPACT_ATOMS: atom_id res chain seq x y z
N MET A 1 -17.03 8.23 -10.21
CA MET A 1 -17.27 7.01 -9.40
C MET A 1 -15.95 6.67 -8.75
N ASN A 2 -15.90 6.43 -7.43
CA ASN A 2 -14.65 5.97 -6.81
C ASN A 2 -14.31 4.60 -7.37
N ALA A 3 -13.11 4.46 -7.93
CA ALA A 3 -12.64 3.19 -8.42
C ALA A 3 -12.59 2.18 -7.25
N ARG A 4 -13.17 1.00 -7.47
CA ARG A 4 -13.26 -0.03 -6.44
C ARG A 4 -11.86 -0.58 -6.17
N LEU A 5 -11.41 -0.45 -4.93
CA LEU A 5 -10.15 -1.04 -4.48
C LEU A 5 -10.34 -2.56 -4.27
N PRO A 6 -9.28 -3.37 -4.47
CA PRO A 6 -9.29 -4.74 -4.00
C PRO A 6 -9.43 -4.80 -2.48
N LEU A 7 -10.06 -5.87 -1.97
CA LEU A 7 -10.33 -6.07 -0.54
C LEU A 7 -9.67 -7.36 -0.03
N PRO A 8 -8.33 -7.42 -0.01
CA PRO A 8 -7.62 -8.62 0.42
C PRO A 8 -7.87 -8.93 1.89
N ARG A 9 -8.32 -10.16 2.18
CA ARG A 9 -8.53 -10.65 3.56
C ARG A 9 -7.25 -10.59 4.40
N ALA A 10 -6.09 -10.67 3.77
CA ALA A 10 -4.79 -10.51 4.41
C ALA A 10 -4.58 -9.11 5.05
N VAL A 11 -5.44 -8.13 4.75
CA VAL A 11 -5.42 -6.79 5.35
C VAL A 11 -6.53 -6.65 6.39
N TRP A 12 -7.80 -6.73 5.97
CA TRP A 12 -8.93 -6.48 6.87
C TRP A 12 -9.22 -7.62 7.86
N GLY A 13 -8.66 -8.82 7.63
CA GLY A 13 -8.82 -9.99 8.49
C GLY A 13 -7.86 -10.02 9.68
N VAL A 14 -6.92 -9.08 9.76
CA VAL A 14 -5.88 -9.01 10.77
C VAL A 14 -5.79 -7.58 11.33
N THR A 15 -5.21 -7.44 12.52
CA THR A 15 -4.91 -6.12 13.11
C THR A 15 -3.84 -5.39 12.30
N LEU A 16 -3.72 -4.08 12.44
CA LEU A 16 -2.68 -3.28 11.80
C LEU A 16 -1.30 -3.83 12.20
N ASP A 17 -1.10 -4.13 13.49
CA ASP A 17 0.16 -4.70 13.98
C ASP A 17 0.51 -6.05 13.34
N GLU A 18 -0.48 -6.91 13.09
CA GLU A 18 -0.28 -8.16 12.35
C GLU A 18 -0.03 -7.92 10.86
N PHE A 19 -0.67 -6.91 10.26
CA PHE A 19 -0.53 -6.57 8.85
C PHE A 19 0.87 -6.03 8.52
N VAL A 20 1.36 -5.08 9.32
CA VAL A 20 2.67 -4.46 9.11
C VAL A 20 3.81 -5.12 9.90
N GLY A 21 3.49 -6.10 10.75
CA GLY A 21 4.48 -6.85 11.52
C GLY A 21 5.32 -6.02 12.52
N PRO A 22 6.35 -6.65 13.12
CA PRO A 22 7.34 -5.99 13.97
C PRO A 22 8.13 -4.95 13.17
N ARG A 23 8.27 -3.73 13.71
CA ARG A 23 8.83 -2.59 12.98
C ARG A 23 9.40 -1.52 13.92
N MET A 24 10.38 -0.77 13.42
CA MET A 24 10.71 0.56 13.92
C MET A 24 10.01 1.63 13.05
N VAL A 25 9.76 2.82 13.61
CA VAL A 25 9.27 3.96 12.82
C VAL A 25 10.22 5.13 13.04
N GLY A 26 10.81 5.64 11.95
CA GLY A 26 11.81 6.70 12.02
C GLY A 26 12.21 7.25 10.65
N PRO A 27 12.72 8.49 10.59
CA PRO A 27 13.04 9.16 9.32
C PRO A 27 14.15 8.46 8.52
N ALA A 28 15.00 7.66 9.17
CA ALA A 28 16.08 6.91 8.52
C ALA A 28 15.59 5.83 7.52
N PHE A 29 14.30 5.46 7.58
CA PHE A 29 13.67 4.50 6.66
C PHE A 29 12.96 5.18 5.48
N GLY A 30 13.25 6.46 5.23
CA GLY A 30 12.79 7.15 4.03
C GLY A 30 13.59 6.70 2.81
N VAL A 31 12.90 6.47 1.70
CA VAL A 31 13.51 6.12 0.42
C VAL A 31 13.31 7.26 -0.58
N ASP A 32 14.29 7.44 -1.47
CA ASP A 32 14.15 8.29 -2.64
C ASP A 32 14.10 7.42 -3.89
N GLY A 33 12.89 7.15 -4.37
CA GLY A 33 12.64 6.34 -5.55
C GLY A 33 13.07 6.98 -6.86
N ARG A 34 13.69 8.18 -6.84
CA ARG A 34 14.41 8.76 -7.98
C ARG A 34 15.89 8.37 -8.06
N SER A 35 16.46 7.74 -7.02
CA SER A 35 17.85 7.26 -7.07
C SER A 35 18.02 6.14 -8.12
N GLU A 36 19.26 5.91 -8.55
CA GLU A 36 19.62 4.86 -9.53
C GLU A 36 19.29 3.44 -9.01
N GLU A 37 19.24 3.26 -7.69
CA GLU A 37 18.89 1.98 -7.05
C GLU A 37 17.47 1.52 -7.40
N TYR A 38 16.59 2.46 -7.76
CA TYR A 38 15.19 2.21 -8.08
C TYR A 38 14.88 2.30 -9.58
N ASP A 39 15.89 2.46 -10.46
CA ASP A 39 15.71 2.54 -11.92
C ASP A 39 14.93 1.34 -12.46
N LEU A 40 15.23 0.14 -11.93
CA LEU A 40 14.55 -1.08 -12.31
C LEU A 40 13.02 -0.93 -12.21
N PHE A 41 12.49 -0.36 -11.12
CA PHE A 41 11.04 -0.21 -10.91
C PHE A 41 10.40 0.81 -11.85
N ARG A 42 11.17 1.81 -12.29
CA ARG A 42 10.70 2.86 -13.21
C ARG A 42 10.68 2.39 -14.65
N ASP A 43 11.62 1.53 -15.01
CA ASP A 43 11.81 1.02 -16.37
C ASP A 43 11.17 -0.37 -16.58
N ALA A 44 10.56 -0.94 -15.53
CA ALA A 44 9.93 -2.24 -15.56
C ALA A 44 8.84 -2.31 -16.65
N PRO A 45 8.82 -3.36 -17.49
CA PRO A 45 7.70 -3.60 -18.37
C PRO A 45 6.47 -3.99 -17.52
N TRP A 46 5.54 -3.06 -17.33
CA TRP A 46 4.31 -3.33 -16.59
C TRP A 46 3.27 -4.05 -17.47
N ASP A 47 2.49 -4.95 -16.86
CA ASP A 47 1.44 -5.73 -17.52
C ASP A 47 0.45 -4.87 -18.33
N LEU A 48 -0.08 -5.45 -19.42
CA LEU A 48 -1.00 -4.79 -20.37
C LEU A 48 -2.33 -4.31 -19.73
N ALA A 49 -2.74 -4.89 -18.60
CA ALA A 49 -3.98 -4.52 -17.91
C ALA A 49 -3.68 -3.98 -16.50
N PRO A 50 -4.18 -2.78 -16.15
CA PRO A 50 -3.97 -2.22 -14.82
C PRO A 50 -4.77 -3.01 -13.77
N ALA A 51 -4.14 -3.27 -12.63
CA ALA A 51 -4.79 -3.86 -11.46
C ALA A 51 -5.79 -2.89 -10.80
N TRP A 52 -5.59 -1.59 -11.00
CA TRP A 52 -6.49 -0.53 -10.57
C TRP A 52 -6.29 0.74 -11.40
N ILE A 53 -7.35 1.52 -11.58
CA ILE A 53 -7.31 2.85 -12.22
C ILE A 53 -8.03 3.82 -11.29
N SER A 54 -7.51 5.03 -11.11
CA SER A 54 -8.15 6.06 -10.28
C SER A 54 -9.53 6.47 -10.82
N GLY A 55 -10.39 7.00 -9.94
CA GLY A 55 -11.75 7.41 -10.33
C GLY A 55 -11.81 8.54 -11.36
N ASP A 56 -10.72 9.31 -11.50
CA ASP A 56 -10.53 10.35 -12.51
C ASP A 56 -9.73 9.85 -13.74
N GLY A 57 -9.32 8.58 -13.76
CA GLY A 57 -8.60 7.96 -14.86
C GLY A 57 -7.16 8.42 -15.05
N ARG A 58 -6.60 9.25 -14.15
CA ARG A 58 -5.26 9.84 -14.32
C ARG A 58 -4.11 8.96 -13.83
N HIS A 59 -4.40 8.00 -12.96
CA HIS A 59 -3.40 7.12 -12.39
C HIS A 59 -3.84 5.66 -12.52
N ALA A 60 -2.90 4.78 -12.77
CA ALA A 60 -3.11 3.35 -12.79
C ALA A 60 -2.08 2.66 -11.90
N VAL A 61 -2.49 1.57 -11.26
CA VAL A 61 -1.57 0.64 -10.60
C VAL A 61 -1.42 -0.58 -11.47
N HIS A 62 -0.18 -0.94 -11.78
CA HIS A 62 0.17 -2.18 -12.44
C HIS A 62 0.96 -3.05 -11.48
N ILE A 63 0.95 -4.37 -11.71
CA ILE A 63 1.80 -5.31 -11.00
C ILE A 63 2.91 -5.77 -11.94
N VAL A 64 4.13 -5.84 -11.43
CA VAL A 64 5.31 -6.39 -12.09
C VAL A 64 5.68 -7.66 -11.34
N SER A 65 5.56 -8.83 -11.99
CA SER A 65 5.73 -10.14 -11.34
C SER A 65 6.33 -11.21 -12.26
N ASP A 66 7.38 -10.87 -13.02
CA ASP A 66 8.15 -11.89 -13.78
C ASP A 66 9.19 -12.58 -12.88
N ASP A 67 9.80 -13.67 -13.33
CA ASP A 67 10.77 -14.48 -12.57
C ASP A 67 12.00 -13.68 -12.07
N ASP A 68 12.29 -12.55 -12.72
CA ASP A 68 13.36 -11.62 -12.33
C ASP A 68 12.97 -10.69 -11.16
N TRP A 69 11.70 -10.71 -10.74
CA TRP A 69 11.09 -9.78 -9.79
C TRP A 69 10.59 -10.50 -8.52
N ASP A 70 11.53 -10.98 -7.70
CA ASP A 70 11.25 -11.49 -6.36
C ASP A 70 11.78 -10.51 -5.28
N PRO A 71 10.90 -9.80 -4.54
CA PRO A 71 9.43 -9.95 -4.53
C PRO A 71 8.70 -9.16 -5.64
N PRO A 72 7.47 -9.59 -6.02
CA PRO A 72 6.61 -8.83 -6.91
C PRO A 72 6.40 -7.39 -6.45
N THR A 73 6.23 -6.47 -7.39
CA THR A 73 6.13 -5.03 -7.14
C THR A 73 4.86 -4.46 -7.73
N SER A 74 4.22 -3.51 -7.04
CA SER A 74 3.22 -2.65 -7.68
C SER A 74 3.84 -1.32 -8.09
N VAL A 75 3.51 -0.85 -9.29
CA VAL A 75 3.97 0.45 -9.82
C VAL A 75 2.77 1.35 -10.08
N LEU A 76 2.93 2.64 -9.78
CA LEU A 76 1.96 3.69 -9.99
C LEU A 76 2.36 4.48 -11.24
N VAL A 77 1.48 4.51 -12.23
CA VAL A 77 1.75 5.08 -13.55
C VAL A 77 0.74 6.19 -13.84
N GLU A 78 1.23 7.32 -14.37
CA GLU A 78 0.37 8.32 -15.01
C GLU A 78 -0.18 7.74 -16.32
N THR A 79 -1.51 7.69 -16.44
CA THR A 79 -2.16 7.08 -17.62
C THR A 79 -1.88 7.86 -18.90
N GLU A 80 -1.68 9.18 -18.76
CA GLU A 80 -1.16 10.02 -19.83
C GLU A 80 0.37 9.95 -19.81
N GLY A 81 0.97 9.57 -20.95
CA GLY A 81 2.42 9.49 -21.10
C GLY A 81 3.08 8.24 -20.52
N GLY A 82 2.40 7.48 -19.66
CA GLY A 82 2.90 6.18 -19.17
C GLY A 82 4.11 6.31 -18.25
N THR A 83 4.19 7.39 -17.47
CA THR A 83 5.35 7.63 -16.58
C THR A 83 5.12 6.97 -15.22
N CYS A 84 6.10 6.18 -14.76
CA CYS A 84 6.11 5.66 -13.39
C CYS A 84 6.38 6.81 -12.39
N VAL A 85 5.44 7.02 -11.46
CA VAL A 85 5.45 8.08 -10.44
C VAL A 85 5.38 7.55 -9.01
N GLY A 86 5.52 6.23 -8.85
CA GLY A 86 5.57 5.58 -7.55
C GLY A 86 5.65 4.07 -7.66
N PHE A 87 6.06 3.43 -6.57
CA PHE A 87 6.10 1.97 -6.48
C PHE A 87 5.92 1.51 -5.03
N TYR A 88 5.59 0.24 -4.89
CA TYR A 88 5.58 -0.46 -3.61
C TYR A 88 6.13 -1.88 -3.77
N ALA A 89 7.25 -2.16 -3.10
CA ALA A 89 8.00 -3.42 -3.21
C ALA A 89 8.54 -3.82 -1.83
N GLY A 90 8.22 -5.04 -1.36
CA GLY A 90 8.80 -5.57 -0.11
C GLY A 90 8.59 -4.72 1.16
N GLY A 91 7.61 -3.80 1.18
CA GLY A 91 7.40 -2.83 2.27
C GLY A 91 7.96 -1.43 2.01
N GLU A 92 8.84 -1.29 1.01
CA GLU A 92 9.34 0.00 0.53
C GLU A 92 8.27 0.67 -0.32
N LEU A 93 7.93 1.91 0.02
CA LEU A 93 6.92 2.71 -0.66
C LEU A 93 7.52 4.05 -1.04
N TRP A 94 7.38 4.40 -2.30
CA TRP A 94 7.73 5.73 -2.78
C TRP A 94 6.68 6.24 -3.77
N ILE A 95 6.42 7.55 -3.70
CA ILE A 95 5.57 8.30 -4.62
C ILE A 95 6.25 9.65 -4.83
N ASP A 96 6.26 10.11 -6.08
CA ASP A 96 6.72 11.45 -6.44
C ASP A 96 6.09 12.53 -5.56
N GLU A 97 6.89 13.52 -5.17
CA GLU A 97 6.51 14.50 -4.14
C GLU A 97 5.23 15.26 -4.50
N ASP A 98 5.10 15.65 -5.76
CA ASP A 98 3.96 16.38 -6.32
C ASP A 98 2.71 15.49 -6.54
N ARG A 99 2.83 14.17 -6.33
CA ARG A 99 1.71 13.20 -6.36
C ARG A 99 1.30 12.74 -4.94
N ARG A 100 2.01 13.18 -3.90
CA ARG A 100 1.68 12.86 -2.50
C ARG A 100 0.40 13.57 -2.06
N GLY A 101 -0.23 13.04 -1.01
CA GLY A 101 -1.49 13.57 -0.47
C GLY A 101 -2.74 13.20 -1.26
N LEU A 102 -2.60 12.53 -2.41
CA LEU A 102 -3.71 12.08 -3.26
C LEU A 102 -4.30 10.71 -2.87
N GLY A 103 -3.80 10.09 -1.80
CA GLY A 103 -4.24 8.76 -1.35
C GLY A 103 -3.77 7.59 -2.22
N LEU A 104 -2.81 7.81 -3.12
CA LEU A 104 -2.34 6.83 -4.11
C LEU A 104 -1.48 5.69 -3.52
N SER A 105 -1.07 5.79 -2.26
CA SER A 105 -0.38 4.70 -1.56
C SER A 105 -1.30 3.51 -1.27
N THR A 106 -2.58 3.77 -1.00
CA THR A 106 -3.57 2.72 -0.69
C THR A 106 -3.76 1.74 -1.86
N PRO A 107 -4.05 2.17 -3.10
CA PRO A 107 -4.15 1.23 -4.22
C PRO A 107 -2.85 0.47 -4.48
N LEU A 108 -1.67 1.11 -4.37
CA LEU A 108 -0.37 0.44 -4.49
C LEU A 108 -0.25 -0.76 -3.54
N ILE A 109 -0.53 -0.53 -2.25
CA ILE A 109 -0.41 -1.55 -1.21
C ILE A 109 -1.47 -2.64 -1.39
N LEU A 110 -2.74 -2.26 -1.57
CA LEU A 110 -3.85 -3.22 -1.63
C LEU A 110 -3.80 -4.10 -2.87
N CYS A 111 -3.44 -3.56 -4.04
CA CYS A 111 -3.29 -4.36 -5.26
C CYS A 111 -2.18 -5.40 -5.12
N LEU A 112 -1.03 -5.04 -4.53
CA LEU A 112 0.05 -5.99 -4.35
C LEU A 112 -0.32 -7.08 -3.34
N VAL A 113 -0.92 -6.70 -2.21
CA VAL A 113 -1.34 -7.66 -1.18
C VAL A 113 -2.44 -8.60 -1.69
N ASP A 114 -3.36 -8.11 -2.51
CA ASP A 114 -4.37 -8.94 -3.19
C ASP A 114 -3.73 -9.96 -4.13
N ARG A 115 -2.74 -9.53 -4.92
CA ARG A 115 -1.98 -10.42 -5.81
C ARG A 115 -1.18 -11.49 -5.06
N LEU A 116 -0.60 -11.15 -3.91
CA LEU A 116 0.22 -12.05 -3.09
C LEU A 116 -0.63 -12.96 -2.18
N GLY A 117 -1.86 -12.56 -1.84
CA GLY A 117 -2.72 -13.24 -0.87
C GLY A 117 -2.23 -13.18 0.58
N LYS A 118 -1.18 -12.39 0.84
CA LYS A 118 -0.53 -12.22 2.15
C LYS A 118 0.04 -10.80 2.26
N SER A 119 0.41 -10.37 3.46
CA SER A 119 1.12 -9.10 3.62
C SER A 119 2.35 -9.07 2.72
N ALA A 120 2.50 -7.97 1.98
CA ALA A 120 3.65 -7.72 1.12
C ALA A 120 4.91 -7.34 1.92
N TYR A 121 4.76 -7.17 3.24
CA TYR A 121 5.84 -6.89 4.15
C TYR A 121 6.60 -8.18 4.50
N ASP A 122 7.78 -8.36 3.92
CA ASP A 122 8.73 -9.42 4.29
C ASP A 122 9.98 -8.77 4.91
N ASN A 123 9.92 -8.52 6.22
CA ASN A 123 10.89 -7.72 6.97
C ASN A 123 12.26 -8.39 7.20
N ARG A 124 12.77 -9.16 6.24
CA ARG A 124 14.03 -9.90 6.44
C ARG A 124 15.27 -9.02 6.38
N SER A 125 15.17 -7.79 5.83
CA SER A 125 16.37 -7.02 5.45
C SER A 125 16.39 -5.51 5.75
N GLY A 126 15.37 -4.90 6.40
CA GLY A 126 15.34 -3.41 6.48
C GLY A 126 14.50 -2.70 7.56
N LEU A 127 13.78 -3.44 8.40
CA LEU A 127 13.41 -3.20 9.81
C LEU A 127 12.60 -1.96 10.24
N GLY A 128 12.15 -1.08 9.34
CA GLY A 128 11.26 0.00 9.77
C GLY A 128 10.58 0.79 8.67
N PHE A 129 9.66 1.65 9.07
CA PHE A 129 8.95 2.55 8.19
C PHE A 129 9.39 3.99 8.45
N SER A 130 9.44 4.81 7.40
CA SER A 130 9.35 6.24 7.61
C SER A 130 7.98 6.57 8.25
N PRO A 131 7.82 7.70 8.97
CA PRO A 131 6.52 8.09 9.50
C PRO A 131 5.43 8.14 8.41
N ALA A 132 5.78 8.61 7.21
CA ALA A 132 4.89 8.62 6.05
C ALA A 132 4.59 7.21 5.53
N GLY A 133 5.59 6.33 5.46
CA GLY A 133 5.41 4.93 5.05
C GLY A 133 4.49 4.17 6.00
N TYR A 134 4.65 4.35 7.31
CA TYR A 134 3.77 3.72 8.30
C TYR A 134 2.33 4.25 8.19
N ALA A 135 2.18 5.58 8.05
CA ALA A 135 0.88 6.20 7.85
C ALA A 135 0.18 5.69 6.58
N ALA A 136 0.92 5.44 5.51
CA ALA A 136 0.38 4.86 4.28
C ALA A 136 -0.16 3.43 4.48
N HIS A 137 0.56 2.59 5.23
CA HIS A 137 0.09 1.24 5.56
C HIS A 137 -1.13 1.27 6.48
N ALA A 138 -1.13 2.15 7.49
CA ALA A 138 -2.27 2.35 8.36
C ALA A 138 -3.51 2.84 7.58
N ALA A 139 -3.33 3.75 6.62
CA ALA A 139 -4.40 4.22 5.75
C ALA A 139 -4.95 3.10 4.85
N ALA A 140 -4.07 2.26 4.29
CA ALA A 140 -4.48 1.11 3.48
C ALA A 140 -5.26 0.09 4.31
N HIS A 141 -4.80 -0.21 5.53
CA HIS A 141 -5.46 -1.11 6.46
C HIS A 141 -6.85 -0.61 6.85
N ARG A 142 -6.94 0.63 7.33
CA ARG A 142 -8.23 1.26 7.68
C ARG A 142 -9.19 1.26 6.50
N THR A 143 -8.73 1.65 5.32
CA THR A 143 -9.56 1.67 4.10
C THR A 143 -10.12 0.28 3.80
N ALA A 144 -9.29 -0.76 3.89
CA ALA A 144 -9.73 -2.13 3.65
C ALA A 144 -10.74 -2.61 4.72
N VAL A 145 -10.52 -2.28 6.00
CA VAL A 145 -11.44 -2.61 7.10
C VAL A 145 -12.79 -1.93 6.92
N GLU A 146 -12.80 -0.62 6.67
CA GLU A 146 -14.02 0.17 6.45
C GLU A 146 -14.82 -0.36 5.26
N GLN A 147 -14.15 -0.64 4.14
CA GLN A 147 -14.82 -1.18 2.95
C GLN A 147 -15.31 -2.62 3.14
N ALA A 148 -14.55 -3.47 3.85
CA ALA A 148 -14.97 -4.82 4.18
C ALA A 148 -16.21 -4.81 5.09
N ALA A 149 -16.22 -3.95 6.12
CA ALA A 149 -17.37 -3.76 7.00
C ALA A 149 -18.59 -3.24 6.24
N ALA A 150 -18.42 -2.22 5.38
CA ALA A 150 -19.48 -1.68 4.54
C ALA A 150 -20.04 -2.71 3.54
N ALA A 151 -19.20 -3.66 3.10
CA ALA A 151 -19.61 -4.77 2.24
C ALA A 151 -20.22 -5.97 3.00
N GLY A 152 -20.38 -5.87 4.33
CA GLY A 152 -20.94 -6.96 5.15
C GLY A 152 -20.01 -8.16 5.32
N MET A 153 -18.71 -7.99 5.09
CA MET A 153 -17.72 -9.05 5.33
C MET A 153 -17.55 -9.31 6.83
N PRO A 154 -17.18 -10.54 7.24
CA PRO A 154 -17.00 -10.88 8.64
C PRO A 154 -15.66 -10.34 9.18
N VAL A 155 -15.56 -9.02 9.36
CA VAL A 155 -14.39 -8.37 9.95
C VAL A 155 -14.25 -8.82 11.41
N PRO A 156 -13.10 -9.36 11.82
CA PRO A 156 -12.92 -9.83 13.19
C PRO A 156 -13.09 -8.71 14.22
N ARG A 157 -13.72 -9.02 15.35
CA ARG A 157 -13.97 -8.04 16.43
C ARG A 157 -12.71 -7.30 16.89
N ARG A 158 -11.59 -8.00 17.02
CA ARG A 158 -10.29 -7.42 17.40
C ARG A 158 -9.81 -6.32 16.45
N VAL A 159 -10.14 -6.44 15.16
CA VAL A 159 -9.79 -5.44 14.13
C VAL A 159 -10.72 -4.23 14.23
N MET A 160 -12.01 -4.47 14.46
CA MET A 160 -12.99 -3.40 14.68
C MET A 160 -12.69 -2.58 15.95
N GLU A 161 -12.20 -3.22 17.01
CA GLU A 161 -11.83 -2.57 18.28
C GLU A 161 -10.55 -1.73 18.16
N GLU A 162 -9.63 -2.10 17.27
CA GLU A 162 -8.40 -1.33 16.97
C GLU A 162 -8.70 -0.05 16.18
N GLU A 163 -9.61 -0.13 15.20
CA GLU A 163 -10.03 1.01 14.39
C GLU A 163 -11.08 1.90 15.07
N ALA A 164 -11.65 1.47 16.19
CA ALA A 164 -12.55 2.32 16.98
C ALA A 164 -11.78 3.56 17.47
N PRO A 165 -12.37 4.77 17.40
CA PRO A 165 -11.73 5.96 17.95
C PRO A 165 -11.43 5.70 19.43
N ARG A 166 -10.15 5.78 19.81
CA ARG A 166 -9.74 5.72 21.21
C ARG A 166 -10.48 6.83 21.94
N SER A 167 -11.46 6.47 22.77
CA SER A 167 -12.08 7.41 23.70
C SER A 167 -10.96 8.12 24.45
N ALA A 168 -10.88 9.44 24.33
CA ALA A 168 -9.91 10.23 25.08
C ALA A 168 -10.03 9.86 26.57
N PRO A 169 -8.91 9.74 27.31
CA PRO A 169 -8.99 9.57 28.75
C PRO A 169 -9.79 10.76 29.29
N GLY A 170 -10.92 10.47 29.95
CA GLY A 170 -11.73 11.50 30.60
C GLY A 170 -10.86 12.30 31.56
N PRO A 171 -11.10 13.61 31.71
CA PRO A 171 -10.33 14.42 32.64
C PRO A 171 -10.46 13.82 34.05
N SER A 172 -9.30 13.53 34.65
CA SER A 172 -9.19 13.16 36.06
C SER A 172 -9.48 14.36 36.96
#